data_AF-A0A543IBS3-F1
#
_entry.id   AF-A0A543IBS3-F1
#
_cell.length_a   1.000
_cell.length_b   1.000
_cell.length_c   1.000
_cell.angle_alpha   90.00
_cell.angle_beta   90.00
_cell.angle_gamma   90.00
#
_symmetry.space_group_name_H-M   'P 1'
#
loop_
_entity.id
_entity.type
_entity.pdbx_description
1 polymer ?
#
loop_
_entity_poly.entity_id
_entity_poly.type
_entity_poly.pdbx_seq_one_letter_code
_entity_poly.pdbx_strand_id
1 'polypeptide(L)'
;MGAHGDYGDTAAGTGDPMGGDKDDEPAVGDEVAWRSHGSTAEGRVEEKVTDRREEAGRTVAASPEEPQYVVRSDKSGKKAVHKGSALRKRKGSK
;
A
#
# COMPACT_ATOMS: atom_id res chain seq x y z
N MET A 1 -3.56 -32.27 27.59
CA MET A 1 -2.62 -32.11 26.45
C MET A 1 -3.47 -31.90 25.20
N GLY A 2 -3.64 -30.70 24.63
CA GLY A 2 -2.70 -29.88 23.84
C GLY A 2 -3.38 -29.67 22.46
N ALA A 3 -3.39 -28.53 21.76
CA ALA A 3 -2.68 -27.28 21.91
C ALA A 3 -3.55 -26.12 21.34
N HIS A 4 -3.57 -25.00 22.06
CA HIS A 4 -3.87 -23.67 21.52
C HIS A 4 -2.53 -22.95 21.41
N GLY A 5 -2.23 -22.42 20.23
CA GLY A 5 -1.06 -21.61 19.93
C GLY A 5 -1.11 -21.32 18.44
N ASP A 6 -0.73 -20.17 17.93
CA ASP A 6 -0.14 -18.97 18.51
C ASP A 6 -0.33 -17.91 17.42
N TYR A 7 -0.70 -16.69 17.79
CA TYR A 7 -0.80 -15.58 16.84
C TYR A 7 0.63 -15.28 16.37
N GLY A 8 0.95 -15.63 15.13
CA GLY A 8 2.27 -15.38 14.53
C GLY A 8 2.55 -13.89 14.33
N ASP A 9 3.00 -13.26 15.41
CA ASP A 9 3.89 -12.10 15.44
C ASP A 9 5.30 -12.55 15.05
N THR A 10 5.77 -12.22 13.84
CA THR A 10 7.16 -11.79 13.53
C THR A 10 7.39 -11.75 12.01
N ALA A 11 7.50 -10.53 11.49
CA ALA A 11 8.41 -10.24 10.39
C ALA A 11 8.75 -8.75 10.41
N ALA A 12 9.34 -8.28 11.52
CA ALA A 12 10.15 -7.07 11.50
C ALA A 12 11.47 -7.41 10.79
N GLY A 13 11.41 -7.52 9.47
CA GLY A 13 12.60 -7.56 8.62
C GLY A 13 13.23 -6.17 8.63
N THR A 14 14.43 -6.08 9.19
CA THR A 14 15.41 -5.02 8.88
C THR A 14 15.51 -4.90 7.37
N GLY A 15 15.09 -3.75 6.82
CA GLY A 15 15.23 -3.41 5.41
C GLY A 15 15.85 -2.02 5.31
N ASP A 16 17.15 -2.02 5.00
CA ASP A 16 17.95 -0.91 4.49
C ASP A 16 17.19 0.06 3.57
N PRO A 17 17.57 1.35 3.55
CA PRO A 17 16.91 2.40 2.78
C PRO A 17 17.17 2.24 1.28
N MET A 18 16.44 1.35 0.62
CA MET A 18 16.36 1.32 -0.84
C MET A 18 15.43 2.45 -1.28
N GLY A 19 16.01 3.64 -1.45
CA GLY A 19 15.40 4.74 -2.19
C GLY A 19 15.02 4.25 -3.58
N GLY A 20 13.72 4.01 -3.78
CA GLY A 20 13.18 3.56 -5.06
C GLY A 20 13.37 4.63 -6.12
N ASP A 21 13.95 4.23 -7.24
CA ASP A 21 14.00 4.96 -8.49
C ASP A 21 12.63 5.60 -8.79
N LYS A 22 12.64 6.91 -9.04
CA LYS A 22 11.47 7.82 -9.13
C LYS A 22 10.49 7.52 -10.29
N ASP A 23 10.74 6.47 -11.06
CA ASP A 23 10.07 6.20 -12.33
C ASP A 23 8.91 5.18 -12.25
N ASP A 24 8.75 4.44 -11.15
CA ASP A 24 7.61 3.51 -10.96
C ASP A 24 6.56 4.00 -9.96
N GLU A 25 6.54 5.31 -9.67
CA GLU A 25 5.59 5.85 -8.71
C GLU A 25 4.15 5.79 -9.26
N PRO A 26 3.18 5.22 -8.52
CA PRO A 26 1.81 5.11 -8.96
C PRO A 26 1.13 6.49 -9.00
N ALA A 27 0.51 6.84 -10.12
CA ALA A 27 -0.22 8.10 -10.25
C ALA A 27 -1.69 7.90 -9.90
N VAL A 28 -2.37 9.00 -9.53
CA VAL A 28 -3.82 8.98 -9.34
C VAL A 28 -4.50 8.52 -10.63
N GLY A 29 -5.37 7.53 -10.50
CA GLY A 29 -6.05 6.90 -11.63
C GLY A 29 -5.37 5.64 -12.17
N ASP A 30 -4.12 5.34 -11.81
CA ASP A 30 -3.44 4.12 -12.24
C ASP A 30 -4.03 2.86 -11.58
N GLU A 31 -4.09 1.79 -12.36
CA GLU A 31 -4.40 0.45 -11.86
C GLU A 31 -3.18 -0.14 -11.15
N VAL A 32 -3.38 -0.51 -9.90
CA VAL A 32 -2.33 -1.00 -9.00
C VAL A 32 -2.77 -2.27 -8.32
N ALA A 33 -1.79 -3.12 -8.05
CA ALA A 33 -1.96 -4.33 -7.28
C ALA A 33 -1.04 -4.30 -6.05
N TRP A 34 -1.51 -4.80 -4.92
CA TRP A 34 -0.76 -4.85 -3.67
C TRP A 34 -1.01 -6.18 -2.95
N ARG A 35 -0.09 -6.58 -2.07
CA ARG A 35 -0.30 -7.79 -1.26
C ARG A 35 -1.21 -7.49 -0.08
N SER A 36 -2.22 -8.32 0.12
CA SER A 36 -3.20 -8.23 1.21
C SER A 36 -3.45 -9.62 1.80
N HIS A 37 -3.11 -9.83 3.08
CA HIS A 37 -3.38 -11.04 3.88
C HIS A 37 -3.33 -12.36 3.08
N GLY A 38 -2.14 -12.67 2.53
CA GLY A 38 -1.88 -13.92 1.79
C GLY A 38 -2.36 -13.93 0.33
N SER A 39 -3.08 -12.89 -0.13
CA SER A 39 -3.53 -12.74 -1.52
C SER A 39 -3.03 -11.43 -2.14
N THR A 40 -3.22 -11.27 -3.44
CA THR A 40 -3.02 -9.98 -4.14
C THR A 40 -4.37 -9.28 -4.23
N ALA A 41 -4.44 -8.06 -3.72
CA ALA A 41 -5.56 -7.17 -3.94
C ALA A 41 -5.27 -6.26 -5.13
N GLU A 42 -6.30 -5.98 -5.91
CA GLU A 42 -6.23 -5.15 -7.11
C GLU A 42 -7.20 -3.98 -6.95
N GLY A 43 -6.84 -2.87 -7.58
CA GLY A 43 -7.59 -1.64 -7.46
C GLY A 43 -6.94 -0.49 -8.20
N ARG A 44 -7.33 0.72 -7.80
CA ARG A 44 -6.91 1.96 -8.44
C ARG A 44 -6.45 2.97 -7.39
N VAL A 45 -5.47 3.78 -7.75
CA VAL A 45 -5.07 4.94 -6.94
C VAL A 45 -6.16 6.01 -7.02
N GLU A 46 -6.76 6.36 -5.90
CA GLU A 46 -7.71 7.46 -5.79
C GLU A 46 -7.03 8.79 -5.46
N GLU A 47 -5.99 8.79 -4.61
CA GLU A 47 -5.34 10.02 -4.16
C GLU A 47 -3.88 9.78 -3.77
N LYS A 48 -3.02 10.79 -4.02
CA LYS A 48 -1.66 10.88 -3.47
C LYS A 48 -1.69 11.83 -2.28
N VAL A 49 -1.24 11.34 -1.13
CA VAL A 49 -1.16 12.07 0.14
C VAL A 49 0.31 12.34 0.43
N THR A 50 0.66 13.61 0.53
CA THR A 50 2.02 14.10 0.83
C THR A 50 2.12 14.72 2.21
N ASP A 51 1.03 14.72 2.98
CA ASP A 51 0.92 15.44 4.23
C ASP A 51 0.19 14.60 5.26
N ARG A 52 0.49 14.84 6.54
CA ARG A 52 -0.15 14.11 7.63
C ARG A 52 -1.64 14.47 7.70
N ARG A 53 -2.51 13.47 7.54
CA ARG A 53 -3.97 13.65 7.60
C ARG A 53 -4.70 12.38 8.05
N GLU A 54 -5.99 12.50 8.32
CA GLU A 54 -6.84 11.34 8.57
C GLU A 54 -7.43 10.82 7.26
N GLU A 55 -7.25 9.53 6.99
CA GLU A 55 -7.72 8.90 5.75
C GLU A 55 -8.09 7.44 6.00
N ALA A 56 -9.16 6.95 5.37
CA ALA A 56 -9.69 5.60 5.60
C ALA A 56 -9.87 5.23 7.10
N GLY A 57 -10.20 6.22 7.95
CA GLY A 57 -10.40 6.03 9.39
C GLY A 57 -9.11 5.86 10.21
N ARG A 58 -7.94 6.19 9.66
CA ARG A 58 -6.64 6.14 10.35
C ARG A 58 -5.83 7.41 10.08
N THR A 59 -4.95 7.76 11.01
CA THR A 59 -3.97 8.83 10.79
C THR A 59 -2.87 8.33 9.84
N VAL A 60 -2.78 8.95 8.68
CA VAL A 60 -1.73 8.76 7.69
C VAL A 60 -0.63 9.75 7.97
N ALA A 61 0.56 9.25 8.34
CA ALA A 61 1.78 10.05 8.46
C ALA A 61 2.52 10.05 7.11
N ALA A 62 1.98 10.77 6.13
CA ALA A 62 2.66 11.00 4.87
C ALA A 62 3.44 12.32 4.90
N SER A 63 4.46 12.38 4.06
CA SER A 63 5.31 13.56 3.87
C SER A 63 5.66 13.71 2.38
N PRO A 64 6.16 14.87 1.92
CA PRO A 64 6.58 15.05 0.53
C PRO A 64 7.71 14.09 0.12
N GLU A 65 8.55 13.73 1.08
CA GLU A 65 9.63 12.74 0.97
C GLU A 65 9.17 11.29 1.07
N GLU A 66 8.05 11.04 1.78
CA GLU A 66 7.43 9.72 1.95
C GLU A 66 5.94 9.79 1.60
N PRO A 67 5.59 9.98 0.32
CA PRO A 67 4.20 10.06 -0.08
C PRO A 67 3.49 8.72 0.12
N GLN A 68 2.24 8.80 0.56
CA GLN A 68 1.34 7.65 0.67
C GLN A 68 0.21 7.78 -0.35
N TYR A 69 -0.37 6.65 -0.72
CA TYR A 69 -1.36 6.55 -1.79
C TYR A 69 -2.61 5.90 -1.24
N VAL A 70 -3.72 6.61 -1.40
CA VAL A 70 -5.05 6.06 -1.18
C VAL A 70 -5.39 5.23 -2.40
N VAL A 71 -5.55 3.94 -2.20
CA VAL A 71 -5.99 3.01 -3.23
C VAL A 71 -7.35 2.45 -2.85
N ARG A 72 -8.20 2.26 -3.84
CA ARG A 72 -9.51 1.63 -3.67
C ARG A 72 -9.50 0.27 -4.34
N SER A 73 -9.84 -0.75 -3.57
CA SER A 73 -9.99 -2.11 -4.11
C SER A 73 -11.20 -2.15 -5.01
N ASP A 74 -11.02 -2.65 -6.24
CA ASP A 74 -12.13 -2.84 -7.18
C ASP A 74 -13.08 -3.94 -6.67
N LYS A 75 -12.50 -5.02 -6.15
CA LYS A 75 -13.22 -6.19 -5.63
C LYS A 75 -14.16 -5.89 -4.46
N SER A 76 -13.73 -5.03 -3.53
CA SER A 76 -14.47 -4.78 -2.28
C SER A 76 -14.98 -3.35 -2.14
N GLY A 77 -14.58 -2.44 -3.04
CA GLY A 77 -14.88 -1.01 -2.96
C GLY A 77 -14.25 -0.28 -1.78
N LYS A 78 -13.42 -0.95 -0.96
CA LYS A 78 -12.80 -0.41 0.26
C LYS A 78 -11.56 0.42 -0.07
N LYS A 79 -11.37 1.51 0.68
CA LYS A 79 -10.17 2.35 0.61
C LYS A 79 -9.08 1.82 1.54
N ALA A 80 -7.85 1.83 1.06
CA ALA A 80 -6.65 1.48 1.80
C ALA A 80 -5.55 2.51 1.51
N VAL A 81 -4.60 2.64 2.42
CA VAL A 81 -3.47 3.56 2.27
C VAL A 81 -2.19 2.73 2.26
N HIS A 82 -1.37 2.92 1.23
CA HIS A 82 -0.11 2.21 1.03
C HIS A 82 0.97 3.17 0.54
N LYS A 83 2.25 2.88 0.86
CA LYS A 83 3.38 3.60 0.26
C LYS A 83 3.50 3.25 -1.23
N GLY A 84 4.04 4.17 -2.03
CA GLY A 84 4.23 3.96 -3.48
C GLY A 84 5.00 2.67 -3.77
N SER A 85 6.06 2.41 -3.01
CA SER A 85 6.91 1.22 -3.14
C SER A 85 6.19 -0.12 -2.87
N ALA A 86 5.05 -0.11 -2.18
CA ALA A 86 4.26 -1.31 -1.91
C ALA A 86 3.21 -1.59 -3.00
N LEU A 87 2.95 -0.60 -3.87
CA LEU A 87 2.00 -0.69 -4.96
C LEU A 87 2.74 -1.12 -6.22
N ARG A 88 2.22 -2.14 -6.90
CA ARG A 88 2.73 -2.57 -8.20
C ARG A 88 1.82 -2.02 -9.28
N LYS A 89 2.33 -1.08 -10.08
CA LYS A 89 1.60 -0.59 -11.25
C LYS A 89 1.36 -1.76 -12.21
N ARG A 90 0.11 -1.99 -12.56
CA ARG A 90 -0.23 -2.86 -13.68
C ARG A 90 -0.11 -1.96 -14.89
N LYS A 91 0.97 -2.06 -15.68
CA LYS A 91 1.03 -1.35 -16.96
C LYS A 91 -0.14 -1.84 -17.79
N GLY A 92 -1.19 -1.02 -17.91
CA GLY A 92 -2.16 -1.15 -18.98
C GLY A 92 -1.36 -1.11 -20.28
N SER A 93 -1.47 -2.17 -21.08
CA SER A 93 -0.85 -2.27 -22.38
C SER A 93 -1.04 -0.96 -23.13
N LYS A 94 0.07 -0.29 -23.45
CA LYS A 94 0.07 0.86 -24.35
C LYS A 94 -0.26 0.39 -25.77
#